data_AF-A0A554UPX1-F1
#
_entry.id   AF-A0A554UPX1-F1
#
_cell.length_a   1.000
_cell.length_b   1.000
_cell.length_c   1.000
_cell.angle_alpha   90.00
_cell.angle_beta   90.00
_cell.angle_gamma   90.00
#
_symmetry.space_group_name_H-M   'P 1'
#
loop_
_entity.id
_entity.type
_entity.pdbx_description
1 polymer ?
#
loop_
_entity_poly.entity_id
_entity_poly.type
_entity_poly.pdbx_seq_one_letter_code
_entity_poly.pdbx_strand_id
1 'polypeptide(L)'
;MGLSAQGQRRTVEAVVAKTGLGEWTVTVEGKSAAGRLREIADLAETLVAPDAIVTLVWPADLADHLAQVALNDAAYARAQQEATAARVALAAYLRGPVDDPHETVADIGSVMGLSHQRVSALLQLRDQ
;
A
#
# COMPACT_ATOMS: atom_id res chain seq x y z
N MET A 1 8.66 -44.20 -2.44
CA MET A 1 8.75 -43.10 -3.43
C MET A 1 7.58 -42.16 -3.21
N GLY A 2 7.85 -40.86 -3.04
CA GLY A 2 6.80 -39.84 -2.93
C GLY A 2 7.03 -38.87 -1.76
N LEU A 3 7.99 -37.95 -1.90
CA LEU A 3 8.10 -36.77 -1.05
C LEU A 3 7.83 -35.54 -1.90
N SER A 4 6.64 -34.97 -1.69
CA SER A 4 6.23 -33.58 -1.82
C SER A 4 7.10 -32.67 -2.69
N ALA A 5 6.74 -32.53 -3.97
CA ALA A 5 7.04 -31.31 -4.72
C ALA A 5 6.14 -30.19 -4.15
N GLN A 6 6.60 -29.51 -3.10
CA GLN A 6 6.09 -28.18 -2.78
C GLN A 6 6.25 -27.34 -4.04
N GLY A 7 5.12 -26.96 -4.64
CA GLY A 7 5.07 -26.09 -5.81
C GLY A 7 5.68 -24.74 -5.46
N GLN A 8 6.99 -24.63 -5.64
CA GLN A 8 7.70 -23.37 -5.58
C GLN A 8 7.19 -22.56 -6.75
N ARG A 9 6.25 -21.64 -6.49
CA ARG A 9 5.79 -20.67 -7.49
C ARG A 9 7.03 -20.02 -8.08
N ARG A 10 7.24 -20.24 -9.37
CA ARG A 10 8.45 -19.80 -10.04
C ARG A 10 8.34 -18.30 -10.27
N THR A 11 9.16 -17.51 -9.60
CA THR A 11 9.26 -16.08 -9.90
C THR A 11 10.07 -15.89 -11.18
N VAL A 12 9.55 -15.08 -12.11
CA VAL A 12 10.20 -14.75 -13.38
C VAL A 12 10.29 -13.24 -13.52
N GLU A 13 11.46 -12.78 -13.95
CA GLU A 13 11.72 -11.35 -14.17
C GLU A 13 11.32 -10.97 -15.59
N ALA A 14 10.54 -9.89 -15.67
CA ALA A 14 10.05 -9.30 -16.90
C ALA A 14 10.69 -7.93 -17.09
N VAL A 15 11.65 -7.85 -18.01
CA VAL A 15 12.38 -6.60 -18.28
C VAL A 15 11.52 -5.69 -19.14
N VAL A 16 11.23 -4.50 -18.64
CA VAL A 16 10.45 -3.48 -19.33
C VAL A 16 11.39 -2.43 -19.92
N ALA A 17 11.17 -2.08 -21.18
CA ALA A 17 11.92 -1.04 -21.88
C ALA A 17 10.96 -0.06 -22.55
N LYS A 18 11.34 1.22 -22.56
CA LYS A 18 10.63 2.24 -23.31
C LYS A 18 11.17 2.25 -24.75
N THR A 19 10.31 1.95 -25.72
CA THR A 19 10.70 1.85 -27.14
C THR A 19 10.30 3.07 -27.96
N GLY A 20 9.37 3.88 -27.47
CA GLY A 20 8.92 5.10 -28.15
C GLY A 20 8.05 6.00 -27.27
N LEU A 21 7.45 7.03 -27.88
CA LEU A 21 6.47 7.89 -27.20
C LEU A 21 5.18 7.10 -26.93
N GLY A 22 5.00 6.67 -25.68
CA GLY A 22 3.83 5.92 -25.24
C GLY A 22 3.87 4.42 -25.56
N GLU A 23 4.98 3.95 -26.12
CA GLU A 23 5.20 2.54 -26.47
C GLU A 23 6.26 1.92 -25.56
N TRP A 24 5.94 0.73 -25.08
CA TRP A 24 6.72 -0.03 -24.12
C TRP A 24 6.85 -1.46 -24.62
N THR A 25 7.97 -2.09 -24.31
CA THR A 25 8.19 -3.51 -24.57
C THR A 25 8.48 -4.21 -23.26
N VAL A 26 7.86 -5.37 -23.07
CA VAL A 26 8.17 -6.28 -21.97
C VAL A 26 8.80 -7.53 -22.51
N THR A 27 9.89 -7.97 -21.90
CA THR A 27 10.62 -9.17 -22.29
C THR A 27 10.70 -10.13 -21.10
N VAL A 28 10.21 -11.36 -21.29
CA VAL A 28 10.19 -12.40 -20.26
C VAL A 28 10.68 -13.70 -20.87
N GLU A 29 11.69 -14.32 -20.26
CA GLU A 29 12.29 -15.58 -20.72
C GLU A 29 12.64 -15.60 -22.23
N GLY A 30 13.10 -14.47 -22.77
CA GLY A 30 13.47 -14.32 -24.18
C GLY A 30 12.30 -14.12 -25.15
N LYS A 31 11.05 -14.05 -24.66
CA LYS A 31 9.89 -13.61 -25.45
C LYS A 31 9.62 -12.14 -25.18
N SER A 32 9.24 -11.39 -26.21
CA SER A 32 8.94 -9.97 -26.08
C SER A 32 7.57 -9.63 -26.65
N ALA A 33 6.87 -8.71 -25.99
CA ALA A 33 5.63 -8.11 -26.48
C ALA A 33 5.69 -6.60 -26.32
N ALA A 34 5.19 -5.87 -27.31
CA ALA A 34 5.09 -4.41 -27.29
C ALA A 34 3.63 -3.98 -27.04
N GLY A 35 3.46 -2.89 -26.30
CA GLY A 35 2.14 -2.35 -25.99
C GLY A 35 2.21 -1.02 -25.23
N ARG A 36 1.06 -0.59 -24.69
CA ARG A 36 1.00 0.62 -23.85
C ARG A 36 1.36 0.29 -22.41
N LEU A 37 1.79 1.30 -21.64
CA LEU A 37 2.18 1.12 -20.23
C LEU A 37 1.14 0.36 -19.39
N ARG A 38 -0.15 0.69 -19.56
CA ARG A 38 -1.27 0.05 -18.84
C ARG A 38 -1.46 -1.44 -19.16
N GLU A 39 -0.97 -1.88 -20.32
CA GLU A 39 -1.09 -3.25 -20.82
C GLU A 39 0.15 -4.08 -20.45
N ILE A 40 1.23 -3.47 -19.93
CA ILE A 40 2.51 -4.17 -19.72
C ILE A 40 2.40 -5.30 -18.70
N ALA A 41 1.62 -5.12 -17.63
CA ALA A 41 1.39 -6.18 -16.65
C ALA A 41 0.68 -7.38 -17.31
N ASP A 42 -0.44 -7.14 -17.97
CA ASP A 42 -1.22 -8.18 -18.67
C ASP A 42 -0.37 -8.87 -19.76
N LEU A 43 0.40 -8.11 -20.53
CA LEU A 43 1.30 -8.63 -21.55
C LEU A 43 2.37 -9.53 -20.93
N ALA A 44 2.99 -9.12 -19.82
CA ALA A 44 4.00 -9.91 -19.14
C ALA A 44 3.42 -11.24 -18.62
N GLU A 45 2.20 -11.23 -18.09
CA GLU A 45 1.48 -12.42 -17.66
C GLU A 45 1.16 -13.37 -18.83
N THR A 46 0.81 -12.83 -20.00
CA THR A 46 0.55 -13.67 -21.19
C THR A 46 1.80 -14.36 -21.75
N LEU A 47 3.00 -13.86 -21.44
CA LEU A 47 4.26 -14.41 -21.95
C LEU A 47 4.79 -15.58 -21.10
N VAL A 48 4.32 -15.70 -19.86
CA VAL A 48 4.79 -16.68 -18.87
C VAL A 48 3.82 -17.83 -18.67
N ALA A 49 4.30 -18.90 -18.04
CA ALA A 49 3.42 -20.00 -17.63
C ALA A 49 2.45 -19.52 -16.52
N PRO A 50 1.20 -20.04 -16.47
CA PRO A 50 0.17 -19.57 -15.52
C PRO A 50 0.51 -19.74 -14.03
N ASP A 51 1.51 -20.56 -13.71
CA ASP A 51 2.00 -20.84 -12.35
C ASP A 51 3.20 -19.97 -11.94
N ALA A 52 3.64 -19.06 -12.83
CA ALA A 52 4.74 -18.15 -12.57
C ALA A 52 4.27 -16.82 -11.96
N ILE A 53 5.07 -16.28 -11.04
CA ILE A 53 4.89 -14.92 -10.51
C ILE A 53 5.76 -13.98 -11.33
N VAL A 54 5.17 -13.01 -12.02
CA VAL A 54 5.91 -12.04 -12.81
C VAL A 54 6.37 -10.88 -11.94
N THR A 55 7.67 -10.58 -11.98
CA THR A 55 8.24 -9.36 -11.38
C THR A 55 8.69 -8.43 -12.50
N LEU A 56 8.06 -7.25 -12.61
CA LEU A 56 8.44 -6.25 -13.61
C LEU A 56 9.72 -5.53 -13.17
N VAL A 57 10.71 -5.53 -14.05
CA VAL A 57 11.96 -4.79 -13.89
C VAL A 57 11.88 -3.57 -14.78
N TRP A 58 11.73 -2.39 -14.17
CA TRP A 58 11.61 -1.11 -14.88
C TRP A 58 12.98 -0.52 -15.24
N PRO A 59 13.05 0.36 -16.26
CA PRO A 59 14.24 1.16 -16.53
C PRO A 59 14.67 1.96 -15.30
N ALA A 60 15.98 2.17 -15.11
CA ALA A 60 16.54 2.74 -13.89
C ALA A 60 15.95 4.12 -13.52
N ASP A 61 15.74 4.99 -14.50
CA ASP A 61 15.13 6.31 -14.33
C ASP A 61 13.71 6.24 -13.77
N LEU A 62 12.92 5.27 -14.23
CA LEU A 62 11.57 5.03 -13.72
C LEU A 62 11.59 4.26 -12.40
N ALA A 63 12.50 3.30 -12.24
CA ALA A 63 12.66 2.52 -11.02
C ALA A 63 13.01 3.43 -9.82
N ASP A 64 13.91 4.39 -10.00
CA ASP A 64 14.26 5.37 -8.99
C ASP A 64 13.06 6.25 -8.62
N HIS A 65 12.28 6.68 -9.62
CA HIS A 65 11.08 7.47 -9.38
C HIS A 65 10.00 6.67 -8.62
N LEU A 66 9.76 5.43 -9.01
CA LEU A 66 8.82 4.53 -8.35
C LEU A 66 9.27 4.22 -6.91
N ALA A 67 10.56 4.01 -6.68
CA ALA A 67 11.11 3.83 -5.34
C ALA A 67 10.89 5.08 -4.47
N GLN A 68 11.10 6.28 -5.03
CA GLN A 68 10.84 7.53 -4.31
C GLN A 68 9.35 7.71 -3.96
N VAL A 69 8.44 7.37 -4.89
CA VAL A 69 6.99 7.38 -4.62
C VAL A 69 6.66 6.40 -3.50
N ALA A 70 7.17 5.18 -3.55
CA ALA A 70 6.92 4.16 -2.52
C ALA A 70 7.45 4.60 -1.14
N LEU A 71 8.62 5.25 -1.08
CA LEU A 71 9.16 5.81 0.16
C LEU A 71 8.26 6.94 0.71
N ASN A 72 7.76 7.82 -0.17
CA ASN A 72 6.86 8.90 0.22
C ASN A 72 5.52 8.36 0.74
N ASP A 73 4.96 7.35 0.07
CA ASP A 73 3.72 6.70 0.50
C ASP A 73 3.89 6.03 1.86
N ALA A 74 5.01 5.34 2.07
CA ALA A 74 5.33 4.73 3.36
C ALA A 74 5.50 5.78 4.46
N ALA A 75 6.17 6.90 4.18
CA ALA A 75 6.30 8.01 5.10
C ALA A 75 4.94 8.64 5.43
N TYR A 76 4.09 8.83 4.43
CA TYR A 76 2.74 9.36 4.60
C TYR A 76 1.86 8.42 5.45
N ALA A 77 1.91 7.12 5.18
CA ALA A 77 1.20 6.11 5.95
C ALA A 77 1.64 6.11 7.43
N ARG A 78 2.94 6.20 7.70
CA ARG A 78 3.48 6.33 9.07
C ARG A 78 2.99 7.61 9.75
N ALA A 79 3.10 8.75 9.07
CA ALA A 79 2.62 10.03 9.61
C ALA A 79 1.11 9.99 9.91
N GLN A 80 0.31 9.33 9.08
CA GLN A 80 -1.12 9.14 9.30
C GLN A 80 -1.40 8.25 10.53
N GLN A 81 -0.64 7.18 10.71
CA GLN A 81 -0.73 6.32 11.90
C GLN A 81 -0.39 7.10 13.17
N GLU A 82 0.74 7.81 13.18
CA GLU A 82 1.18 8.64 14.32
C GLU A 82 0.16 9.73 14.65
N ALA A 83 -0.36 10.44 13.65
CA ALA A 83 -1.40 11.44 13.84
C ALA A 83 -2.70 10.85 14.39
N THR A 84 -3.03 9.61 14.02
CA THR A 84 -4.22 8.91 14.53
C THR A 84 -4.00 8.50 15.98
N ALA A 85 -2.85 7.91 16.32
CA ALA A 85 -2.48 7.56 17.69
C ALA A 85 -2.49 8.78 18.61
N ALA A 86 -1.94 9.92 18.16
CA ALA A 86 -1.96 11.18 18.90
C ALA A 86 -3.39 11.68 19.15
N ARG A 87 -4.30 11.56 18.16
CA ARG A 87 -5.71 11.94 18.33
C ARG A 87 -6.45 11.02 19.30
N VAL A 88 -6.18 9.71 19.25
CA VAL A 88 -6.75 8.75 20.21
C VAL A 88 -6.28 9.07 21.63
N ALA A 89 -4.97 9.29 21.82
CA ALA A 89 -4.40 9.65 23.11
C ALA A 89 -4.98 10.96 23.66
N LEU A 90 -5.13 11.99 22.82
CA LEU A 90 -5.73 13.26 23.21
C LEU A 90 -7.22 13.10 23.58
N ALA A 91 -8.00 12.39 22.77
CA ALA A 91 -9.41 12.14 23.06
C ALA A 91 -9.58 11.36 24.38
N ALA A 92 -8.72 10.37 24.63
CA ALA A 92 -8.71 9.61 25.87
C ALA A 92 -8.32 10.47 27.08
N TYR A 93 -7.30 11.33 26.93
CA TYR A 93 -6.88 12.26 27.97
C TYR A 93 -8.01 13.23 28.34
N LEU A 94 -8.67 13.82 27.34
CA LEU A 94 -9.80 14.73 27.57
C LEU A 94 -10.99 14.00 28.20
N ARG A 95 -11.28 12.77 27.76
CA ARG A 95 -12.38 11.98 28.31
C ARG A 95 -12.15 11.61 29.78
N GLY A 96 -10.92 11.28 30.16
CA GLY A 96 -10.62 10.77 31.49
C GLY A 96 -11.05 9.31 31.69
N PRO A 97 -11.12 8.83 32.95
CA PRO A 97 -11.59 7.49 33.30
C PRO A 97 -13.00 7.23 32.79
N VAL A 98 -13.32 5.97 32.44
CA VAL A 98 -14.66 5.60 31.92
C VAL A 98 -15.74 5.80 32.98
N ASP A 99 -15.43 5.47 34.23
CA ASP A 99 -16.37 5.53 35.36
C ASP A 99 -16.57 6.95 35.90
N ASP A 100 -15.64 7.87 35.60
CA ASP A 100 -15.69 9.27 36.04
C ASP A 100 -15.11 10.18 34.94
N PRO A 101 -15.86 10.40 33.84
CA PRO A 101 -15.34 11.15 32.71
C PRO A 101 -15.32 12.65 32.98
N HIS A 102 -14.19 13.29 32.65
CA HIS A 102 -14.03 14.74 32.82
C HIS A 102 -14.82 15.54 31.78
N GLU A 103 -14.78 15.12 30.52
CA GLU A 103 -15.40 15.84 29.39
C GLU A 103 -16.38 14.96 28.62
N THR A 104 -17.43 15.55 28.05
CA THR A 104 -18.37 14.82 27.18
C THR A 104 -17.79 14.63 25.77
N VAL A 105 -18.33 13.67 25.02
CA VAL A 105 -17.94 13.45 23.61
C VAL A 105 -18.17 14.70 22.75
N ALA A 106 -19.19 15.51 23.08
CA ALA A 106 -19.48 16.75 22.39
C ALA A 106 -18.41 17.82 22.67
N ASP A 107 -17.96 17.95 23.92
CA ASP A 107 -16.93 18.90 24.33
C ASP A 107 -15.58 18.54 23.71
N ILE A 108 -15.21 17.26 23.71
CA ILE A 108 -14.02 16.73 23.04
C ILE A 108 -14.07 17.04 21.54
N GLY A 109 -15.23 16.84 20.90
CA GLY A 109 -15.45 17.17 19.49
C GLY A 109 -15.24 18.65 19.20
N SER A 110 -15.73 19.52 20.07
CA SER A 110 -15.55 20.98 19.99
C SER A 110 -14.06 21.35 20.07
N VAL A 111 -13.33 20.81 21.06
CA VAL A 111 -11.89 21.07 21.26
C VAL A 111 -11.04 20.56 20.09
N MET A 112 -11.36 19.39 19.55
CA MET A 112 -10.58 18.76 18.48
C MET A 112 -11.01 19.18 17.07
N GLY A 113 -12.11 19.94 16.92
CA GLY A 113 -12.70 20.27 15.62
C GLY A 113 -13.24 19.05 14.87
N LEU A 114 -13.74 18.05 15.61
CA LEU A 114 -14.23 16.78 15.07
C LEU A 114 -15.72 16.60 15.32
N SER A 115 -16.39 15.85 14.45
CA SER A 115 -17.77 15.46 14.69
C SER A 115 -17.87 14.45 15.84
N HIS A 116 -19.04 14.43 16.50
CA HIS A 116 -19.33 13.47 17.58
C HIS A 116 -19.03 12.02 17.16
N GLN A 117 -19.46 11.60 15.97
CA GLN A 117 -19.19 10.26 15.44
C GLN A 117 -17.69 9.94 15.32
N ARG A 118 -16.88 10.92 14.91
CA ARG A 118 -15.42 10.74 14.80
C ARG A 118 -14.75 10.62 16.16
N VAL A 119 -15.20 11.39 17.16
CA VAL A 119 -14.69 11.26 18.52
C VAL A 119 -15.08 9.92 19.14
N SER A 120 -16.33 9.48 18.97
CA SER A 120 -16.77 8.15 19.43
C SER A 120 -15.94 7.03 18.79
N ALA A 121 -15.65 7.11 17.49
CA ALA A 121 -14.80 6.15 16.80
C ALA A 121 -13.36 6.14 17.34
N LEU A 122 -12.78 7.32 17.62
CA LEU A 122 -11.44 7.41 18.21
C LEU A 122 -11.39 6.79 19.62
N LEU A 123 -12.42 7.00 20.43
CA LEU A 123 -12.50 6.40 21.76
C LEU A 123 -12.71 4.89 21.70
N GLN A 124 -13.47 4.38 20.72
CA GLN A 124 -13.63 2.93 20.52
C GLN A 124 -12.34 2.25 20.03
N LEU A 125 -11.52 2.92 19.22
CA LEU A 125 -10.23 2.40 18.77
C LEU A 125 -9.22 2.23 19.91
N ARG A 126 -9.40 2.93 21.03
CA ARG A 126 -8.59 2.76 22.24
C ARG A 126 -8.90 1.45 22.96
N ASP A 127 -10.16 1.02 22.94
CA ASP A 127 -10.66 -0.11 23.73
C ASP A 127 -10.50 -1.48 23.03
N GLN A 128 -9.90 -1.47 21.83
CA GLN A 128 -9.55 -2.66 21.02
C GLN A 128 -8.11 -3.09 21.27
#